data_AF-A0A317V5M7-F1
#
_entry.id   AF-A0A317V5M7-F1
#
_cell.length_a   1.000
_cell.length_b   1.000
_cell.length_c   1.000
_cell.angle_alpha   90.00
_cell.angle_beta   90.00
_cell.angle_gamma   90.00
#
_symmetry.space_group_name_H-M   'P 1'
#
loop_
_entity.id
_entity.type
_entity.pdbx_description
1 polymer ?
#
loop_
_entity_poly.entity_id
_entity_poly.type
_entity_poly.pdbx_seq_one_letter_code
_entity_poly.pdbx_strand_id
1 'polypeptide(L)'
;PGEEEPEEWPNMNALFAHEGSTHIRRHYPDFAIWTMRDAFEERPEPGDSSFEGMKDQHIIAAAQYILWDGQELFKHIICPDPHQDMQGWQPGLLYFGDHSFSLQGWQFWKKWFQ
;
A
#
# COMPACT_ATOMS: atom_id res chain seq x y z
N PRO A 1 7.88 12.19 6.51
CA PRO A 1 6.77 13.14 6.21
C PRO A 1 6.39 13.95 7.44
N GLY A 2 6.11 15.22 7.22
CA GLY A 2 5.60 16.13 8.24
C GLY A 2 4.75 17.21 7.60
N GLU A 3 4.13 18.06 8.42
CA GLU A 3 3.27 19.15 7.98
C GLU A 3 3.99 20.16 7.07
N GLU A 4 5.30 20.36 7.28
CA GLU A 4 6.11 21.31 6.50
C GLU A 4 6.41 20.81 5.08
N GLU A 5 6.47 19.49 4.88
CA GLU A 5 6.76 18.86 3.59
C GLU A 5 5.82 17.68 3.33
N PRO A 6 4.54 17.97 3.06
CA PRO A 6 3.51 16.93 2.94
C PRO A 6 3.70 16.02 1.73
N GLU A 7 4.47 16.45 0.73
CA GLU A 7 4.71 15.68 -0.49
C GLU A 7 5.85 14.66 -0.37
N GLU A 8 6.66 14.71 0.70
CA GLU A 8 7.82 13.84 0.88
C GLU A 8 7.43 12.35 0.78
N TRP A 9 6.35 11.97 1.48
CA TRP A 9 5.89 10.59 1.52
C TRP A 9 5.27 10.10 0.21
N PRO A 10 4.34 10.84 -0.42
CA PRO A 10 3.89 10.53 -1.78
C PRO A 10 5.03 10.40 -2.79
N ASN A 11 6.00 11.32 -2.79
CA ASN A 11 7.10 11.34 -3.75
C ASN A 11 8.03 10.13 -3.58
N MET A 12 8.34 9.76 -2.33
CA MET A 12 9.14 8.58 -2.04
C MET A 12 8.43 7.30 -2.51
N ASN A 13 7.13 7.17 -2.26
CA ASN A 13 6.35 6.01 -2.71
C ASN A 13 6.17 5.97 -4.23
N ALA A 14 6.07 7.12 -4.89
CA ALA A 14 6.07 7.19 -6.37
C ALA A 14 7.36 6.62 -6.95
N LEU A 15 8.52 6.94 -6.35
CA LEU A 15 9.81 6.39 -6.76
C LEU A 15 9.83 4.86 -6.61
N PHE A 16 9.41 4.34 -5.45
CA PHE A 16 9.39 2.90 -5.21
C PHE A 16 8.41 2.16 -6.12
N ALA A 17 7.20 2.69 -6.32
CA ALA A 17 6.22 2.13 -7.25
C ALA A 17 6.76 2.10 -8.68
N HIS A 18 7.43 3.17 -9.11
CA HIS A 18 8.04 3.21 -10.43
C HIS A 18 9.19 2.19 -10.54
N GLU A 19 10.10 2.12 -9.55
CA GLU A 19 11.18 1.13 -9.55
C GLU A 19 10.65 -0.31 -9.60
N GLY A 20 9.62 -0.62 -8.82
CA GLY A 20 8.94 -1.93 -8.80
C GLY A 20 8.43 -2.33 -10.19
N SER A 21 7.83 -1.38 -10.91
CA SER A 21 7.31 -1.59 -12.26
C SER A 21 8.38 -1.83 -13.33
N THR A 22 9.65 -1.46 -13.08
CA THR A 22 10.72 -1.56 -14.09
C THR A 22 11.36 -2.95 -14.22
N HIS A 23 11.12 -3.85 -13.27
CA HIS A 23 11.73 -5.20 -13.23
C HIS A 23 13.26 -5.24 -13.24
N ILE A 24 13.95 -4.13 -12.95
CA ILE A 24 15.41 -4.11 -12.84
C ILE A 24 15.87 -4.97 -11.65
N ARG A 25 15.05 -5.04 -10.60
CA ARG A 25 15.27 -5.87 -9.41
C ARG A 25 14.10 -6.82 -9.20
N ARG A 26 14.30 -7.82 -8.33
CA ARG A 26 13.19 -8.66 -7.85
C ARG A 26 12.12 -7.76 -7.25
N HIS A 27 10.88 -8.00 -7.63
CA HIS A 27 9.74 -7.23 -7.15
C HIS A 27 9.39 -7.62 -5.71
N TYR A 28 9.34 -6.63 -4.82
CA TYR A 28 8.95 -6.78 -3.42
C TYR A 28 7.72 -5.92 -3.15
N PRO A 29 6.52 -6.51 -2.95
CA PRO A 29 5.28 -5.77 -2.80
C PRO A 29 5.09 -5.19 -1.39
N ASP A 30 6.04 -5.37 -0.48
CA ASP A 30 5.92 -5.03 0.95
C ASP A 30 5.55 -3.57 1.19
N PHE A 31 6.27 -2.64 0.56
CA PHE A 31 5.98 -1.20 0.69
C PHE A 31 4.61 -0.84 0.14
N ALA A 32 4.19 -1.46 -0.96
CA ALA A 32 2.86 -1.26 -1.50
C ALA A 32 1.81 -1.75 -0.50
N ILE A 33 1.94 -2.97 0.00
CA ILE A 33 0.98 -3.58 0.94
C ILE A 33 0.85 -2.73 2.22
N TRP A 34 1.97 -2.31 2.80
CA TRP A 34 1.94 -1.44 3.99
C TRP A 34 1.28 -0.09 3.69
N THR A 35 1.66 0.55 2.59
CA THR A 35 1.08 1.84 2.20
C THR A 35 -0.44 1.74 1.96
N MET A 36 -0.89 0.67 1.31
CA MET A 36 -2.31 0.42 1.05
C MET A 36 -3.07 0.13 2.35
N ARG A 37 -2.47 -0.59 3.29
CA ARG A 37 -3.03 -0.86 4.62
C ARG A 37 -3.20 0.45 5.41
N ASP A 38 -2.16 1.25 5.52
CA ASP A 38 -2.20 2.54 6.23
C ASP A 38 -3.24 3.48 5.60
N ALA A 39 -3.37 3.45 4.26
CA ALA A 39 -4.34 4.26 3.53
C ALA A 39 -5.79 3.80 3.71
N PHE A 40 -6.08 2.50 3.68
CA PHE A 40 -7.46 1.99 3.52
C PHE A 40 -7.96 1.10 4.64
N GLU A 41 -7.05 0.53 5.42
CA GLU A 41 -7.37 -0.46 6.43
C GLU A 41 -7.20 0.06 7.86
N GLU A 42 -6.43 1.12 8.07
CA GLU A 42 -6.18 1.69 9.39
C GLU A 42 -7.10 2.87 9.73
N ARG A 43 -7.51 2.93 11.01
CA ARG A 43 -8.21 4.08 11.60
C ARG A 43 -7.19 4.95 12.34
N PRO A 44 -7.35 6.28 12.34
CA PRO A 44 -6.59 7.14 13.25
C PRO A 44 -6.81 6.68 14.69
N GLU A 45 -5.73 6.48 15.45
CA GLU A 45 -5.85 6.10 16.84
C GLU A 45 -6.33 7.29 17.69
N PRO A 46 -7.14 7.06 18.75
CA PRO A 46 -7.52 8.13 19.66
C PRO A 46 -6.27 8.69 20.36
N GLY A 47 -5.94 9.95 20.09
CA GLY A 47 -4.75 10.61 20.65
C GLY A 47 -3.51 10.55 19.77
N ASP A 48 -3.64 10.07 18.53
CA ASP A 48 -2.59 10.13 17.53
C ASP A 48 -2.16 11.59 17.28
N SER A 49 -0.86 11.85 17.37
CA SER A 49 -0.28 13.17 17.12
C SER A 49 0.07 13.38 15.64
N SER A 50 -0.45 12.53 14.75
CA SER A 50 -0.43 12.73 13.30
C SER A 50 -0.98 14.12 12.95
N PHE A 51 -0.30 14.85 12.07
CA PHE A 51 -0.75 16.17 11.62
C PHE A 51 -1.94 16.05 10.64
N GLU A 52 -2.69 17.14 10.52
CA GLU A 52 -3.84 17.25 9.63
C GLU A 52 -3.39 17.06 8.16
N GLY A 53 -3.86 15.99 7.51
CA GLY A 53 -3.47 15.63 6.13
C GLY A 53 -2.54 14.43 6.00
N MET A 54 -2.07 13.82 7.09
CA MET A 54 -1.29 12.57 7.03
C MET A 54 -2.06 11.45 6.32
N LYS A 55 -3.37 11.32 6.59
CA LYS A 55 -4.23 10.34 5.92
C LYS A 55 -4.29 10.58 4.40
N ASP A 56 -4.40 11.83 3.97
CA ASP A 56 -4.43 12.20 2.56
C ASP A 56 -3.12 11.81 1.86
N GLN A 57 -1.98 11.96 2.55
CA GLN A 57 -0.69 11.52 2.02
C GLN A 57 -0.60 10.01 1.83
N HIS A 58 -1.12 9.22 2.79
CA HIS A 58 -1.20 7.77 2.62
C HIS A 58 -2.08 7.41 1.42
N ILE A 59 -3.21 8.09 1.23
CA ILE A 59 -4.10 7.87 0.07
C ILE A 59 -3.38 8.22 -1.24
N ILE A 60 -2.68 9.36 -1.32
CA ILE A 60 -1.92 9.75 -2.52
C ILE A 60 -0.80 8.75 -2.79
N ALA A 61 -0.04 8.34 -1.76
CA ALA A 61 1.01 7.33 -1.89
C ALA A 61 0.47 5.98 -2.37
N ALA A 62 -0.66 5.53 -1.82
CA ALA A 62 -1.37 4.33 -2.26
C ALA A 62 -1.80 4.41 -3.74
N ALA A 63 -2.25 5.58 -4.18
CA ALA A 63 -2.59 5.83 -5.58
C ALA A 63 -1.39 5.61 -6.51
N GLN A 64 -0.18 5.98 -6.09
CA GLN A 64 1.04 5.76 -6.90
C GLN A 64 1.29 4.28 -7.16
N TYR A 65 1.14 3.42 -6.15
CA TYR A 65 1.31 1.96 -6.34
C TYR A 65 0.28 1.38 -7.29
N ILE A 66 -0.99 1.80 -7.21
CA ILE A 66 -2.00 1.33 -8.17
C ILE A 66 -1.67 1.76 -9.60
N LEU A 67 -1.24 3.01 -9.79
CA LEU A 67 -0.98 3.58 -11.10
C LEU A 67 0.26 2.99 -11.78
N TRP A 68 1.36 2.85 -11.04
CA TRP A 68 2.64 2.44 -11.60
C TRP A 68 2.90 0.94 -11.48
N ASP A 69 2.57 0.35 -10.34
CA ASP A 69 2.99 -1.00 -9.95
C ASP A 69 1.83 -1.99 -9.87
N GLY A 70 0.59 -1.53 -10.10
CA GLY A 70 -0.62 -2.29 -9.81
C GLY A 70 -0.74 -3.61 -10.57
N GLN A 71 -0.19 -3.69 -11.78
CA GLN A 71 -0.16 -4.94 -12.55
C GLN A 71 0.79 -5.95 -11.92
N GLU A 72 1.94 -5.51 -11.42
CA GLU A 72 2.94 -6.37 -10.82
C GLU A 72 2.48 -6.86 -9.44
N LEU A 73 1.88 -5.98 -8.66
CA LEU A 73 1.17 -6.34 -7.44
C LEU A 73 0.10 -7.40 -7.72
N PHE A 74 -0.71 -7.23 -8.76
CA PHE A 74 -1.71 -8.23 -9.11
C PHE A 74 -1.10 -9.60 -9.48
N LYS A 75 0.11 -9.65 -10.06
CA LYS A 75 0.80 -10.91 -10.36
C LYS A 75 1.10 -11.73 -9.10
N HIS A 76 1.43 -11.09 -7.97
CA HIS A 76 1.66 -11.78 -6.69
C HIS A 76 0.39 -12.49 -6.18
N ILE A 77 -0.79 -12.01 -6.55
CA ILE A 77 -2.06 -12.63 -6.17
C ILE A 77 -2.35 -13.87 -7.03
N ILE A 78 -2.13 -13.77 -8.35
CA ILE A 78 -2.42 -14.86 -9.29
C ILE A 78 -1.32 -15.94 -9.33
N CYS A 79 -0.09 -15.57 -8.98
CA CYS A 79 1.08 -16.44 -8.94
C CYS A 79 1.87 -16.20 -7.65
N PRO A 80 1.37 -16.67 -6.49
CA PRO A 80 2.03 -16.45 -5.21
C PRO A 80 3.41 -17.13 -5.19
N ASP A 81 4.42 -16.41 -4.73
CA ASP A 81 5.75 -16.98 -4.49
C ASP A 81 5.75 -17.73 -3.15
N PRO A 82 5.98 -19.06 -3.14
CA PRO A 82 5.95 -19.87 -1.92
C PRO A 82 7.10 -19.55 -0.94
N HIS A 83 8.11 -18.80 -1.37
CA HIS A 83 9.25 -18.39 -0.54
C HIS A 83 9.10 -16.98 0.02
N GLN A 84 7.99 -16.32 -0.25
CA GLN A 84 7.75 -14.96 0.19
C GLN A 84 7.24 -14.94 1.63
N ASP A 85 7.91 -14.16 2.47
CA ASP A 85 7.51 -14.00 3.86
C ASP A 85 6.26 -13.10 3.93
N MET A 86 5.11 -13.73 4.15
CA MET A 86 3.82 -13.02 4.25
C MET A 86 3.50 -12.58 5.68
N GLN A 87 4.40 -12.81 6.66
CA GLN A 87 4.10 -12.54 8.07
C GLN A 87 3.85 -11.04 8.33
N GLY A 88 4.41 -10.15 7.50
CA GLY A 88 4.22 -8.71 7.55
C GLY A 88 2.97 -8.16 6.84
N TRP A 89 2.15 -9.02 6.21
CA TRP A 89 1.00 -8.61 5.38
C TRP A 89 -0.33 -8.76 6.10
N GLN A 90 -0.29 -8.72 7.43
CA GLN A 90 -1.52 -8.77 8.22
C GLN A 90 -2.41 -7.57 7.88
N PRO A 91 -3.72 -7.80 7.74
CA PRO A 91 -4.66 -6.76 7.41
C PRO A 91 -4.83 -5.77 8.57
N GLY A 92 -5.20 -4.54 8.24
CA GLY A 92 -5.54 -3.49 9.19
C GLY A 92 -6.96 -3.64 9.73
N LEU A 93 -7.31 -2.78 10.69
CA LEU A 93 -8.52 -2.85 11.51
C LEU A 93 -9.85 -2.78 10.73
N LEU A 94 -9.85 -2.24 9.52
CA LEU A 94 -11.04 -2.06 8.70
C LEU A 94 -11.29 -3.20 7.70
N TYR A 95 -10.32 -4.10 7.51
CA TYR A 95 -10.45 -5.22 6.59
C TYR A 95 -10.55 -6.55 7.35
N PHE A 96 -11.69 -7.23 7.20
CA PHE A 96 -12.03 -8.47 7.90
C PHE A 96 -11.92 -9.72 7.01
N GLY A 97 -11.23 -9.62 5.87
CA GLY A 97 -11.04 -10.73 4.94
C GLY A 97 -9.77 -11.52 5.24
N ASP A 98 -9.28 -12.25 4.23
CA ASP A 98 -8.10 -13.12 4.37
C ASP A 98 -6.86 -12.36 4.87
N HIS A 99 -6.05 -13.03 5.69
CA HIS A 99 -4.83 -12.49 6.30
C HIS A 99 -3.61 -12.41 5.34
N SER A 100 -3.84 -12.55 4.05
CA SER A 100 -2.82 -12.53 3.02
C SER A 100 -3.16 -11.52 1.93
N PHE A 101 -2.18 -11.17 1.11
CA PHE A 101 -2.41 -10.35 -0.07
C PHE A 101 -3.21 -11.15 -1.11
N SER A 102 -4.54 -11.03 -1.01
CA SER A 102 -5.50 -11.84 -1.74
C SER A 102 -6.27 -11.01 -2.76
N LEU A 103 -6.98 -11.70 -3.66
CA LEU A 103 -7.86 -11.05 -4.63
C LEU A 103 -8.95 -10.22 -3.94
N GLN A 104 -9.44 -10.68 -2.78
CA GLN A 104 -10.44 -9.97 -1.99
C GLN A 104 -9.86 -8.67 -1.43
N GLY A 105 -8.63 -8.69 -0.89
CA GLY A 105 -7.93 -7.50 -0.40
C GLY A 105 -7.70 -6.48 -1.52
N TRP A 106 -7.25 -6.96 -2.69
CA TRP A 106 -7.10 -6.11 -3.87
C TRP A 106 -8.41 -5.45 -4.32
N GLN A 107 -9.51 -6.20 -4.31
CA GLN A 107 -10.83 -5.63 -4.61
C GLN A 107 -11.28 -4.63 -3.55
N PHE A 108 -10.98 -4.87 -2.28
CA PHE A 108 -11.26 -3.94 -1.19
C PHE A 108 -10.54 -2.61 -1.42
N TRP A 109 -9.24 -2.63 -1.72
CA TRP A 109 -8.48 -1.41 -2.00
C TRP A 109 -8.98 -0.63 -3.21
N LYS A 110 -9.27 -1.31 -4.32
CA LYS A 110 -9.75 -0.65 -5.54
C LYS A 110 -11.06 0.13 -5.35
N LYS A 111 -11.91 -0.25 -4.40
CA LYS A 111 -13.18 0.47 -4.14
C LYS A 111 -12.98 1.91 -3.70
N TRP A 112 -11.80 2.24 -3.15
CA TRP A 112 -11.46 3.60 -2.73
C TRP A 112 -11.17 4.55 -3.91
N PHE A 113 -11.11 4.04 -5.13
CA PHE A 113 -10.82 4.79 -6.36
C PHE A 113 -11.99 4.80 -7.36
N GLN A 114 -13.18 4.40 -6.93
CA GLN A 114 -14.42 4.40 -7.72
C GLN A 114 -15.34 5.54 -7.30
#